data_AF-A0A0F9WEG0-F1
#
_entry.id   AF-A0A0F9WEG0-F1
#
_cell.length_a   1.000
_cell.length_b   1.000
_cell.length_c   1.000
_cell.angle_alpha   90.00
_cell.angle_beta   90.00
_cell.angle_gamma   90.00
#
_symmetry.space_group_name_H-M   'P 1'
#
loop_
_entity.id
_entity.type
_entity.pdbx_description
1 polymer ?
#
loop_
_entity_poly.entity_id
_entity_poly.type
_entity_poly.pdbx_seq_one_letter_code
_entity_poly.pdbx_strand_id
1 'polypeptide(L)' 'MLQKLSLSKKFEIMAYFEMGIKQKEIAKKFLISQSTAFKIKQKLIKQDNMKEKQVLIDLYYLLALIYLI' A
#
# COMPACT_ATOMS: atom_id res chain seq x y z
N MET A 1 15.64 0.04 19.79
CA MET A 1 15.50 -1.05 18.81
C MET A 1 14.35 -0.74 17.85
N LEU A 2 14.62 -0.56 16.55
CA LEU A 2 13.59 -0.44 15.51
C LEU A 2 13.16 -1.85 15.09
N GLN A 3 12.12 -2.40 15.71
CA GLN A 3 11.55 -3.67 15.24
C GLN A 3 10.97 -3.46 13.84
N LYS A 4 11.48 -4.23 12.87
CA LYS A 4 10.97 -4.23 11.49
C LYS A 4 9.56 -4.79 11.50
N LEU A 5 8.56 -3.94 11.23
CA LEU A 5 7.16 -4.38 11.16
C LEU A 5 6.99 -5.42 10.04
N SER A 6 6.41 -6.58 10.37
CA SER A 6 6.10 -7.64 9.41
C SER A 6 5.11 -7.15 8.34
N LEU A 7 5.10 -7.81 7.17
CA LEU A 7 4.17 -7.47 6.09
C LEU A 7 2.70 -7.58 6.54
N SER A 8 2.35 -8.64 7.29
CA SER A 8 0.99 -8.82 7.84
C SER A 8 0.51 -7.61 8.64
N LYS A 9 1.34 -7.11 9.57
CA LYS A 9 0.99 -5.94 10.39
C LYS A 9 0.76 -4.69 9.55
N LYS A 10 1.46 -4.53 8.44
CA LYS A 10 1.27 -3.38 7.54
C LYS A 10 -0.06 -3.45 6.79
N PHE A 11 -0.46 -4.65 6.36
CA PHE A 11 -1.77 -4.87 5.74
C PHE A 11 -2.91 -4.62 6.72
N GLU A 12 -2.79 -5.10 7.96
CA GLU A 12 -3.79 -4.80 9.00
C GLU A 12 -3.92 -3.29 9.25
N ILE A 13 -2.79 -2.57 9.37
CA ILE A 13 -2.78 -1.10 9.50
C ILE A 13 -3.53 -0.43 8.35
N MET A 14 -3.36 -0.92 7.11
CA MET A 14 -4.07 -0.40 5.95
C MET A 14 -5.57 -0.67 6.03
N ALA A 15 -5.97 -1.88 6.40
CA ALA A 15 -7.38 -2.22 6.59
C ALA A 15 -8.06 -1.30 7.62
N TYR A 16 -7.39 -0.97 8.72
CA TYR A 16 -7.92 0.02 9.67
C TYR A 16 -8.07 1.42 9.07
N PHE A 17 -7.16 1.84 8.18
CA PHE A 17 -7.30 3.12 7.47
C PHE A 17 -8.49 3.10 6.50
N GLU A 18 -8.73 1.99 5.81
CA GLU A 18 -9.88 1.81 4.90
C GLU A 18 -11.21 1.79 5.65
N MET A 19 -11.23 1.21 6.86
CA MET A 19 -12.36 1.26 7.79
C MET A 19 -12.60 2.65 8.40
N GLY A 20 -11.79 3.66 8.06
CA GLY A 20 -11.94 5.02 8.56
C GLY A 20 -11.43 5.25 9.99
N ILE A 21 -10.69 4.29 10.57
CA ILE A 21 -10.12 4.45 11.91
C ILE A 21 -9.07 5.56 11.92
N LYS A 22 -9.10 6.40 12.95
CA LYS A 22 -8.18 7.53 13.08
C LYS A 22 -6.74 7.04 13.26
N GLN A 23 -5.81 7.70 12.60
CA GLN A 23 -4.37 7.43 12.67
C GLN A 23 -3.83 7.32 14.11
N LYS A 24 -4.35 8.14 15.03
CA LYS A 24 -3.97 8.11 16.45
C LYS A 24 -4.35 6.80 17.13
N GLU A 25 -5.49 6.21 16.77
CA GLU A 25 -5.96 4.95 17.34
C GLU A 25 -5.18 3.77 16.77
N ILE A 26 -4.90 3.79 15.47
CA ILE A 26 -4.03 2.81 14.81
C ILE A 26 -2.63 2.83 15.44
N ALA A 27 -2.06 4.03 15.62
CA ALA A 27 -0.75 4.19 16.25
C ALA A 27 -0.69 3.58 17.66
N LYS A 28 -1.72 3.82 18.47
CA LYS A 28 -1.86 3.20 19.80
C LYS A 28 -1.99 1.69 19.72
N LYS A 29 -2.86 1.17 18.84
CA LYS A 29 -3.14 -0.27 18.71
C LYS A 29 -1.89 -1.07 18.32
N PHE A 30 -1.06 -0.51 17.44
CA PHE A 30 0.14 -1.18 16.95
C PHE A 30 1.42 -0.78 17.70
N LEU A 31 1.32 0.04 18.76
CA LEU A 31 2.46 0.56 19.52
C LEU A 31 3.53 1.20 18.63
N ILE A 32 3.09 1.97 17.63
CA ILE A 32 3.96 2.70 16.70
C ILE A 32 3.71 4.20 16.81
N SER A 33 4.68 5.01 16.38
CA SER A 33 4.45 6.45 16.25
C SER A 33 3.39 6.75 15.19
N GLN A 34 2.65 7.84 15.37
CA GLN A 34 1.71 8.34 14.36
C GLN A 34 2.42 8.58 13.01
N SER A 35 3.64 9.10 13.05
CA SER A 35 4.47 9.29 11.84
C SER A 35 4.77 7.98 11.12
N THR A 36 4.98 6.89 11.86
CA THR A 36 5.20 5.55 11.28
C THR A 36 3.92 5.02 10.64
N ALA A 37 2.76 5.15 11.30
CA ALA A 37 1.47 4.78 10.72
C ALA A 37 1.19 5.51 9.40
N PHE A 38 1.48 6.82 9.34
CA PHE A 38 1.35 7.63 8.12
C PHE A 38 2.30 7.19 7.01
N LYS A 39 3.57 6.92 7.34
CA LYS A 39 4.55 6.40 6.36
C LYS A 39 4.14 5.05 5.80
N ILE A 40 3.51 4.19 6.61
CA ILE A 40 2.99 2.89 6.15
C ILE A 40 1.88 3.11 5.13
N LYS A 41 0.90 3.97 5.44
CA LYS A 41 -0.17 4.34 4.51
C LYS A 41 0.37 4.85 3.17
N GLN A 42 1.29 5.82 3.20
CA GLN A 42 1.88 6.37 1.97
C GLN A 42 2.62 5.32 1.14
N LYS A 43 3.39 4.43 1.79
CA LYS A 43 4.13 3.39 1.07
C LYS A 43 3.21 2.41 0.37
N LEU A 44 2.11 2.02 1.01
CA LEU A 44 1.15 1.07 0.44
C LEU A 44 0.37 1.70 -0.73
N ILE A 45 -0.12 2.93 -0.59
CA ILE A 45 -0.76 3.66 -1.70
C ILE A 45 0.19 3.80 -2.89
N LYS A 46 1.45 4.14 -2.63
CA LYS A 46 2.46 4.24 -3.70
C LYS A 46 2.72 2.90 -4.39
N GLN A 47 2.71 1.79 -3.65
CA GLN A 47 2.84 0.46 -4.22
C GLN A 47 1.63 0.09 -5.08
N ASP A 48 0.42 0.45 -4.66
CA ASP A 48 -0.80 0.16 -5.43
C ASP A 48 -0.81 0.90 -6.76
N ASN A 49 -0.58 2.22 -6.72
CA ASN A 49 -0.50 3.06 -7.91
C ASN A 49 0.61 2.62 -8.89
N MET A 50 1.69 2.02 -8.39
CA MET A 50 2.75 1.46 -9.25
C MET A 50 2.29 0.17 -9.93
N LYS A 51 1.53 -0.69 -9.24
CA LYS A 51 0.98 -1.91 -9.83
C LYS A 51 -0.06 -1.59 -10.90
N GLU A 52 -0.96 -0.64 -10.65
CA GLU A 52 -1.96 -0.21 -11.65
C GLU A 52 -1.29 0.30 -12.92
N LYS A 53 -0.24 1.13 -12.80
CA LYS A 53 0.52 1.61 -13.96
C LYS A 53 1.18 0.47 -14.72
N GLN A 54 1.75 -0.51 -14.03
CA GLN A 54 2.38 -1.65 -14.68
C GLN A 54 1.35 -2.48 -15.45
N VAL A 55 0.18 -2.76 -14.85
CA VAL A 55 -0.90 -3.51 -15.51
C VAL A 55 -1.40 -2.80 -16.77
N LEU A 56 -1.54 -1.48 -16.74
CA LEU A 56 -1.92 -0.69 -17.92
C LEU A 56 -0.89 -0.78 -19.05
N ILE A 57 0.40 -0.74 -18.69
CA ILE A 57 1.50 -0.88 -19.65
C ILE A 57 1.47 -2.28 -20.26
N ASP A 58 1.32 -3.32 -19.44
CA ASP A 58 1.30 -4.72 -19.90
C ASP A 58 0.10 -4.97 -20.84
N LEU A 59 -1.08 -4.42 -20.53
CA LEU A 59 -2.27 -4.45 -21.40
C LEU A 59 -2.04 -3.73 -22.73
N TYR A 60 -1.38 -2.57 -22.71
CA TYR A 60 -1.05 -1.82 -23.91
C TYR A 60 -0.11 -2.61 -24.84
N TYR A 61 0.92 -3.25 -24.27
CA TYR A 61 1.83 -4.09 -25.05
C TYR A 61 1.13 -5.32 -25.64
N LEU A 62 0.24 -5.97 -24.89
CA LEU A 62 -0.58 -7.07 -25.37
C LEU A 62 -1.48 -6.66 -26.54
N LEU A 63 -2.15 -5.51 -26.42
CA LEU A 63 -2.97 -4.94 -27.50
C LEU A 63 -2.12 -4.61 -28.74
N ALA A 64 -0.97 -3.95 -28.56
CA ALA A 64 -0.06 -3.63 -29.65
C ALA A 64 0.45 -4.87 -30.39
N LEU A 65 0.70 -5.97 -29.66
CA LEU A 65 1.13 -7.24 -30.25
C LEU A 65 0.01 -7.88 -31.10
N ILE A 66 -1.25 -7.79 -30.68
CA ILE A 66 -2.40 -8.29 -31.44
C ILE A 66 -2.58 -7.53 -32.75
N TYR A 67 -2.41 -6.20 -32.73
CA TYR A 67 -2.56 -5.35 -33.92
C TYR A 67 -1.41 -5.45 -34.93
N LEU A 68 -0.30 -6.10 -34.58
CA LEU A 68 0.88 -6.24 -35.44
C LEU A 68 0.88 -7.56 -36.26
N ILE A 69 -0.08 -8.46 -36.01
CA ILE A 69 -0.30 -9.74 -36.70
C ILE A 69 -1.46 -9.59 -37.68
#